data_AF-B1VAU1-F1
#
_entry.id   AF-B1VAU1-F1
#
_cell.length_a   1.000
_cell.length_b   1.000
_cell.length_c   1.000
_cell.angle_alpha   90.00
_cell.angle_beta   90.00
_cell.angle_gamma   90.00
#
_symmetry.space_group_name_H-M   'P 1'
#
loop_
_entity.id
_entity.type
_entity.pdbx_description
1 polymer ?
#
loop_
_entity_poly.entity_id
_entity_poly.type
_entity_poly.pdbx_seq_one_letter_code
_entity_poly.pdbx_strand_id
1 'polypeptide(L)' 'MKNNNQINVFDVANYIIENNPHKTTHMKLHKMIYYAYAKYLMKHNSLPNFKDSFRAWIYGPVLPELYN' A
#
# COMPACT_ATOMS: atom_id res chain seq x y z
N MET A 1 5.36 21.58 10.13
CA MET A 1 5.81 21.35 8.73
C MET A 1 5.85 19.85 8.52
N LYS A 2 4.97 19.26 7.70
CA LYS A 2 5.10 17.84 7.33
C LYS A 2 6.36 17.72 6.49
N ASN A 3 7.24 16.76 6.79
CA ASN A 3 8.40 16.49 5.95
C ASN A 3 7.90 16.00 4.59
N ASN A 4 7.90 16.89 3.59
CA ASN A 4 7.32 16.70 2.25
C ASN A 4 8.05 15.66 1.37
N ASN A 5 8.89 14.80 1.94
CA ASN A 5 9.74 13.88 1.20
C ASN A 5 9.57 12.39 1.58
N GLN A 6 8.56 12.07 2.39
CA GLN A 6 8.31 10.70 2.84
C GLN A 6 6.91 10.26 2.42
N ILE A 7 6.86 9.39 1.41
CA ILE A 7 5.64 8.73 0.92
C ILE A 7 5.18 7.74 1.98
N ASN A 8 3.91 7.80 2.37
CA ASN A 8 3.28 6.85 3.28
C ASN A 8 2.25 5.97 2.55
N VAL A 9 1.68 4.98 3.25
CA VAL A 9 0.70 4.05 2.67
C VAL A 9 -0.57 4.73 2.15
N PHE A 10 -1.00 5.86 2.73
CA PHE A 10 -2.17 6.60 2.27
C PHE A 10 -1.92 7.28 0.93
N ASP A 11 -0.71 7.79 0.69
CA ASP A 11 -0.35 8.38 -0.60
C ASP A 11 -0.44 7.32 -1.71
N VAL A 12 0.05 6.10 -1.43
CA VAL A 12 -0.04 4.96 -2.35
C VAL A 12 -1.49 4.54 -2.55
N ALA A 13 -2.28 4.48 -1.47
CA ALA A 13 -3.69 4.13 -1.54
C ALA A 13 -4.49 5.13 -2.38
N ASN A 14 -4.32 6.43 -2.13
CA ASN A 14 -4.97 7.50 -2.90
C ASN A 14 -4.57 7.44 -4.37
N TYR A 15 -3.28 7.27 -4.66
CA TYR A 15 -2.81 7.11 -6.03
C TYR A 15 -3.52 5.94 -6.74
N ILE A 16 -3.61 4.78 -6.10
CA ILE A 16 -4.30 3.61 -6.67
C ILE A 16 -5.79 3.91 -6.89
N ILE A 17 -6.47 4.55 -5.94
CA ILE A 17 -7.90 4.85 -6.06
C ILE A 17 -8.16 5.84 -7.20
N GLU A 18 -7.37 6.91 -7.29
CA GLU A 18 -7.49 7.96 -8.30
C GLU A 18 -7.18 7.47 -9.71
N ASN A 19 -6.24 6.53 -9.85
CA ASN A 19 -5.77 6.04 -11.14
C ASN A 19 -6.37 4.69 -11.54
N ASN A 20 -7.23 4.08 -10.71
CA ASN A 20 -7.91 2.84 -11.06
C ASN A 20 -9.28 3.16 -11.72
N PRO A 21 -9.49 2.82 -13.00
CA PRO A 21 -10.76 3.08 -13.68
C PRO A 21 -11.93 2.26 -13.14
N HIS A 22 -11.66 1.25 -12.30
CA HIS A 22 -12.66 0.39 -11.70
C HIS A 22 -12.87 0.70 -10.22
N LYS A 23 -14.09 0.44 -9.71
CA LYS A 23 -14.36 0.53 -8.26
C LYS A 23 -13.39 -0.35 -7.46
N THR A 24 -12.67 0.29 -6.55
CA THR A 24 -11.73 -0.35 -5.63
C THR A 24 -12.42 -0.61 -4.29
N THR A 25 -12.61 -1.88 -3.93
CA THR A 25 -13.05 -2.24 -2.57
C THR A 25 -11.86 -2.23 -1.61
N HIS A 26 -12.10 -2.12 -0.30
CA HIS A 26 -11.03 -2.20 0.70
C HIS A 26 -10.12 -3.42 0.51
N MET A 27 -10.70 -4.61 0.31
CA MET A 27 -9.93 -5.84 0.08
C MET A 27 -9.10 -5.80 -1.21
N LYS A 28 -9.61 -5.19 -2.30
CA LYS A 28 -8.84 -5.03 -3.54
C LYS A 28 -7.68 -4.07 -3.33
N LEU A 29 -7.91 -2.96 -2.62
CA LEU A 29 -6.89 -1.97 -2.31
C LEU A 29 -5.70 -2.60 -1.57
N HIS A 30 -5.96 -3.34 -0.49
CA HIS A 30 -4.87 -4.01 0.26
C HIS A 30 -4.05 -4.97 -0.61
N LYS A 31 -4.70 -5.75 -1.49
CA LYS A 31 -4.01 -6.65 -2.42
C LYS A 31 -3.17 -5.88 -3.44
N MET A 32 -3.68 -4.78 -4.00
CA MET A 32 -2.95 -3.96 -4.95
C MET A 32 -1.70 -3.33 -4.32
N ILE A 33 -1.83 -2.79 -3.11
CA ILE A 33 -0.69 -2.22 -2.37
C ILE A 33 0.33 -3.32 -2.05
N TYR A 34 -0.11 -4.51 -1.65
CA TYR A 34 0.77 -5.66 -1.43
C TYR A 34 1.56 -6.06 -2.68
N TYR A 35 0.92 -6.13 -3.84
CA TYR A 35 1.62 -6.44 -5.09
C TYR A 35 2.59 -5.32 -5.50
N ALA A 36 2.23 -4.06 -5.31
CA ALA A 36 3.14 -2.93 -5.55
C ALA A 36 4.38 -3.01 -4.64
N TYR A 37 4.17 -3.32 -3.36
CA TYR A 37 5.23 -3.55 -2.38
C TYR A 37 6.15 -4.69 -2.79
N ALA A 38 5.60 -5.87 -3.10
CA ALA A 38 6.36 -7.03 -3.52
C ALA A 38 7.17 -6.74 -4.80
N LYS A 39 6.57 -6.05 -5.77
CA LYS A 39 7.26 -5.63 -7.00
C LYS A 39 8.41 -4.67 -6.72
N TYR A 40 8.24 -3.72 -5.79
CA TYR A 40 9.32 -2.83 -5.36
C TYR A 40 10.48 -3.62 -4.75
N LEU A 41 10.16 -4.51 -3.80
CA LEU A 41 11.15 -5.35 -3.13
C LEU A 41 11.94 -6.21 -4.14
N MET A 42 11.27 -6.85 -5.09
CA MET A 42 11.92 -7.65 -6.13
C MET A 42 12.83 -6.81 -7.03
N LYS A 43 12.43 -5.57 -7.36
CA LYS A 43 13.18 -4.69 -8.27
C LYS A 43 14.37 -4.02 -7.60
N HIS A 44 14.24 -3.64 -6.34
CA HIS A 44 15.22 -2.82 -5.62
C HIS A 44 16.02 -3.58 -4.57
N ASN A 45 15.62 -4.83 -4.28
CA ASN A 45 16.17 -5.66 -3.21
C ASN A 45 16.17 -4.94 -1.84
N SER A 46 15.18 -4.07 -1.62
CA SER A 46 15.03 -3.23 -0.44
C SER A 46 13.55 -2.97 -0.13
N LEU A 47 13.25 -2.65 1.12
CA LEU A 47 11.89 -2.28 1.52
C LEU A 47 11.58 -0.85 1.06
N PRO A 48 10.36 -0.58 0.57
CA PRO A 48 9.93 0.78 0.29
C PRO A 48 9.91 1.62 1.58
N ASN A 49 10.09 2.93 1.43
CA ASN A 49 10.28 3.86 2.54
C ASN A 49 8.98 4.25 3.27
N PHE A 50 8.09 3.28 3.52
CA PHE A 50 6.95 3.44 4.41
C PHE A 50 7.03 2.37 5.51
N LYS A 51 6.75 2.79 6.75
CA LYS A 51 6.95 1.96 7.96
C LYS A 51 5.82 0.95 8.21
N ASP A 52 4.76 1.02 7.42
CA ASP A 52 3.55 0.22 7.59
C ASP A 52 3.81 -1.25 7.22
N SER A 53 3.23 -2.18 7.99
CA SER A 53 3.55 -3.60 7.88
C SER A 53 2.31 -4.43 7.57
N PHE A 54 2.41 -5.27 6.54
CA PHE A 54 1.33 -6.19 6.18
C PHE A 54 1.13 -7.26 7.26
N ARG A 55 -0.13 -7.54 7.58
CA ARG A 55 -0.55 -8.70 8.37
C ARG A 55 -1.16 -9.75 7.46
N ALA A 56 -0.76 -11.01 7.63
CA ALA A 56 -1.31 -12.14 6.90
C ALA A 56 -2.62 -12.59 7.54
N TRP A 57 -3.76 -12.09 7.03
CA TRP A 57 -5.08 -12.50 7.49
C TRP A 57 -5.68 -13.57 6.59
N ILE A 58 -6.77 -14.21 7.04
CA ILE A 58 -7.43 -15.32 6.33
C ILE A 58 -7.86 -14.99 4.90
N TYR A 59 -8.15 -13.71 4.61
CA TYR A 59 -8.58 -13.25 3.29
C TYR A 59 -7.44 -12.59 2.48
N GLY A 60 -6.23 -12.56 3.03
CA GLY A 60 -5.05 -12.02 2.36
C GLY A 60 -4.31 -10.99 3.20
N PRO A 61 -3.32 -10.31 2.60
CA PRO A 61 -2.52 -9.31 3.26
C PRO A 61 -3.37 -8.08 3.58
N VAL A 62 -3.29 -7.60 4.81
CA VAL A 62 -4.01 -6.42 5.29
C VAL A 62 -3.01 -5.41 5.83
N LEU A 63 -3.26 -4.13 5.56
CA LEU A 63 -2.56 -2.99 6.16
C LEU A 63 -3.51 -2.34 7.18
N PRO A 64 -3.42 -2.70 8.47
CA PRO A 64 -4.29 -2.16 9.50
C PRO A 64 -4.31 -0.62 9.56
N GLU A 65 -3.22 0.00 9.15
CA GLU A 65 -3.02 1.45 9.18
C GLU A 65 -4.01 2.19 8.26
N LEU A 66 -4.55 1.54 7.22
CA LEU A 66 -5.56 2.13 6.33
C LEU A 66 -6.98 2.17 6.93
N TYR A 67 -7.19 1.65 8.14
CA TYR A 67 -8.48 1.70 8.83
C TYR A 67 -8.59 2.85 9.85
N ASN A 68 -7.52 3.62 10.06
CA ASN A 68 -7.44 4.71 11.03
C ASN A 68 -7.78 6.08 10.43
#